data_AF-A0A918HG15-F1
#
_entry.id   AF-A0A918HG15-F1
#
_cell.length_a   1.000
_cell.length_b   1.000
_cell.length_c   1.000
_cell.angle_alpha   90.00
_cell.angle_beta   90.00
_cell.angle_gamma   90.00
#
_symmetry.space_group_name_H-M   'P 1'
#
loop_
_entity.id
_entity.type
_entity.pdbx_description
1 polymer ?
#
loop_
_entity_poly.entity_id
_entity_poly.type
_entity_poly.pdbx_seq_one_letter_code
_entity_poly.pdbx_strand_id
1 'polypeptide(L)'
;MGPQQDVFAEDGARARQALVTEIARTGVLSDPAWRAAFEDVPRHLFVPYYFVAGTGGYERLWREDPDPARRERWLRGAYRDIPLATRVRDGQLISSSSQPSLMAEMLDALDVRDGQRVLEIGAGTGYNAALLCHRLGEERVTTVDLDPEITESARAHCAAAGYRPAVHTGDGARGCPERAPFDRIIATCTLPSVPPAWLRQCSRGALILAPLSTGLILLRVRDADHAEGRFLPGPAYFVALRGATPPAPRRRPSGLPRRAAQNDLFAFLLELTAGSLDPHEALSLWQRERRPRRERYGVTVSGGRQWAWLDDPEGPYVWPLGTLQPDWR
;
A
#
# COMPACT_ATOMS: atom_id res chain seq x y z
N MET A 1 -32.33 2.41 10.62
CA MET A 1 -32.20 1.79 9.29
C MET A 1 -31.61 0.40 9.51
N GLY A 2 -32.37 -0.65 9.20
CA GLY A 2 -31.84 -2.02 9.25
C GLY A 2 -30.72 -2.21 8.19
N PRO A 3 -29.92 -3.29 8.28
CA PRO A 3 -28.90 -3.56 7.28
C PRO A 3 -29.55 -3.67 5.90
N GLN A 4 -29.12 -2.82 4.97
CA GLN A 4 -29.57 -2.87 3.57
C GLN A 4 -29.12 -4.20 2.99
N GLN A 5 -30.07 -5.03 2.56
CA GLN A 5 -29.78 -6.37 2.02
C GLN A 5 -28.85 -6.26 0.82
N ASP A 6 -27.77 -7.04 0.82
CA ASP A 6 -26.83 -7.09 -0.29
C ASP A 6 -27.42 -7.91 -1.44
N VAL A 7 -28.07 -7.21 -2.36
CA VAL A 7 -28.67 -7.80 -3.57
C VAL A 7 -27.63 -8.34 -4.56
N PHE A 8 -26.34 -8.08 -4.36
CA PHE A 8 -25.26 -8.55 -5.23
C PHE A 8 -24.48 -9.73 -4.63
N ALA A 9 -24.91 -10.26 -3.47
CA ALA A 9 -24.16 -11.27 -2.73
C ALA A 9 -23.81 -12.51 -3.56
N GLU A 10 -24.77 -13.08 -4.29
CA GLU A 10 -24.55 -14.30 -5.09
C GLU A 10 -23.64 -14.06 -6.29
N ASP A 11 -23.93 -13.03 -7.10
CA ASP A 11 -23.13 -12.67 -8.28
C ASP A 11 -21.72 -12.24 -7.87
N GLY A 12 -21.62 -11.49 -6.77
CA GLY A 12 -20.38 -11.05 -6.17
C GLY A 12 -19.56 -12.21 -5.62
N ALA A 13 -20.18 -13.24 -5.04
CA ALA A 13 -19.48 -14.45 -4.60
C ALA A 13 -18.88 -15.22 -5.78
N ARG A 14 -19.61 -15.37 -6.88
CA ARG A 14 -19.08 -16.02 -8.10
C ARG A 14 -17.90 -15.24 -8.69
N ALA A 15 -18.03 -13.92 -8.81
CA ALA A 15 -16.95 -13.06 -9.32
C ALA A 15 -15.72 -13.06 -8.39
N ARG A 16 -15.94 -13.05 -7.07
CA ARG A 16 -14.89 -13.14 -6.05
C ARG A 16 -14.13 -14.45 -6.13
N GLN A 17 -14.82 -15.58 -6.24
CA GLN A 17 -14.17 -16.89 -6.38
C GLN A 17 -13.29 -16.97 -7.62
N ALA A 18 -13.74 -16.39 -8.74
CA ALA A 18 -12.96 -16.32 -9.98
C ALA A 18 -11.67 -15.50 -9.79
N LEU A 19 -11.78 -14.31 -9.16
CA LEU A 19 -10.62 -13.48 -8.84
C LEU A 19 -9.62 -14.21 -7.92
N VAL A 20 -10.09 -14.83 -6.84
CA VAL A 20 -9.21 -15.57 -5.92
C VAL A 20 -8.49 -16.71 -6.65
N THR A 21 -9.22 -17.43 -7.51
CA THR A 21 -8.62 -18.51 -8.32
C THR A 21 -7.55 -17.97 -9.26
N GLU A 22 -7.78 -16.81 -9.88
CA GLU A 22 -6.79 -16.13 -10.74
C GLU A 22 -5.53 -15.75 -9.96
N ILE A 23 -5.67 -15.09 -8.80
CA ILE A 23 -4.55 -14.70 -7.94
C ILE A 23 -3.79 -15.94 -7.44
N ALA A 24 -4.49 -16.99 -7.01
CA ALA A 24 -3.85 -18.20 -6.49
C ALA A 24 -2.95 -18.90 -7.54
N ARG A 25 -3.25 -18.76 -8.84
CA ARG A 25 -2.44 -19.34 -9.92
C ARG A 25 -1.06 -18.68 -10.07
N THR A 26 -0.86 -17.48 -9.56
CA THR A 26 0.44 -16.80 -9.60
C THR A 26 1.38 -17.24 -8.46
N GLY A 27 0.90 -18.10 -7.55
CA GLY A 27 1.65 -18.59 -6.38
C GLY A 27 1.42 -17.74 -5.12
N VAL A 28 0.64 -16.68 -5.20
CA VAL A 28 0.19 -15.85 -4.07
C VAL A 28 -1.03 -16.52 -3.39
N LEU A 29 -1.36 -16.16 -2.14
CA LEU A 29 -2.44 -16.78 -1.34
C LEU A 29 -2.21 -18.28 -1.04
N SER A 30 -0.96 -18.66 -0.78
CA SER A 30 -0.61 -20.02 -0.37
C SER A 30 -1.04 -20.34 1.07
N ASP A 31 -1.10 -19.34 1.96
CA ASP A 31 -1.70 -19.44 3.29
C ASP A 31 -3.24 -19.60 3.17
N PRO A 32 -3.81 -20.75 3.62
CA PRO A 32 -5.26 -20.97 3.60
C PRO A 32 -6.08 -19.90 4.34
N ALA A 33 -5.53 -19.29 5.39
CA ALA A 33 -6.22 -18.24 6.14
C ALA A 33 -6.34 -16.96 5.32
N TRP A 34 -5.31 -16.60 4.56
CA TRP A 34 -5.40 -15.46 3.63
C TRP A 34 -6.32 -15.76 2.47
N ARG A 35 -6.26 -16.98 1.92
CA ARG A 35 -7.19 -17.39 0.88
C ARG A 35 -8.65 -17.25 1.34
N ALA A 36 -8.97 -17.76 2.52
CA ALA A 36 -10.31 -17.65 3.10
C ALA A 36 -10.74 -16.19 3.26
N ALA A 37 -9.86 -15.30 3.75
CA ALA A 37 -10.18 -13.88 3.87
C ALA A 37 -10.58 -13.26 2.52
N PHE A 38 -9.87 -13.58 1.43
CA PHE A 38 -10.23 -13.09 0.10
C PHE A 38 -11.47 -13.78 -0.50
N GLU A 39 -11.77 -15.04 -0.12
CA GLU A 39 -12.98 -15.77 -0.53
C GLU A 39 -14.24 -15.30 0.23
N ASP A 40 -14.07 -14.73 1.42
CA ASP A 40 -15.20 -14.33 2.28
C ASP A 40 -15.49 -12.83 2.25
N VAL A 41 -14.47 -11.96 2.19
CA VAL A 41 -14.67 -10.51 2.27
C VAL A 41 -15.18 -9.94 0.94
N PRO A 42 -16.41 -9.40 0.88
CA PRO A 42 -17.03 -8.97 -0.37
C PRO A 42 -16.48 -7.60 -0.82
N ARG A 43 -15.40 -7.59 -1.62
CA ARG A 43 -14.76 -6.35 -2.13
C ARG A 43 -15.73 -5.31 -2.68
N HIS A 44 -16.82 -5.72 -3.35
CA HIS A 44 -17.82 -4.81 -3.91
C HIS A 44 -18.54 -3.93 -2.87
N LEU A 45 -18.62 -4.35 -1.60
CA LEU A 45 -19.14 -3.49 -0.51
C LEU A 45 -18.22 -2.31 -0.19
N PHE A 46 -16.93 -2.43 -0.49
CA PHE A 46 -15.91 -1.42 -0.23
C PHE A 46 -15.69 -0.46 -1.42
N VAL A 47 -16.25 -0.81 -2.59
CA VAL A 47 -16.18 0.01 -3.81
C VAL A 47 -17.59 0.23 -4.40
N PRO A 48 -18.49 0.92 -3.68
CA PRO A 48 -19.86 1.16 -4.15
C PRO A 48 -19.88 1.93 -5.49
N TYR A 49 -18.80 2.62 -5.81
CA TYR A 49 -18.50 3.16 -7.12
C TYR A 49 -17.00 3.24 -7.37
N TYR A 50 -16.61 3.32 -8.63
CA TYR A 50 -15.25 3.65 -9.06
C TYR A 50 -15.25 4.31 -10.43
N PHE A 51 -14.12 4.91 -10.79
CA PHE A 51 -13.93 5.61 -12.06
C PHE A 51 -13.08 4.79 -13.03
N VAL A 52 -13.48 4.75 -14.29
CA VAL A 52 -12.72 4.15 -15.39
C VAL A 52 -12.40 5.21 -16.44
N ALA A 53 -11.22 5.13 -17.05
CA ALA A 53 -10.89 6.01 -18.17
C ALA A 53 -11.70 5.62 -19.42
N GLY A 54 -12.26 6.60 -20.11
CA GLY A 54 -12.99 6.47 -21.37
C GLY A 54 -12.57 7.53 -22.39
N THR A 55 -13.14 7.47 -23.59
CA THR A 55 -12.79 8.32 -24.76
C THR A 55 -13.03 9.81 -24.56
N GLY A 56 -13.75 10.22 -23.50
CA GLY A 56 -14.05 11.63 -23.18
C GLY A 56 -13.79 12.03 -21.72
N GLY A 57 -13.00 11.25 -20.97
CA GLY A 57 -12.71 11.51 -19.56
C GLY A 57 -12.95 10.30 -18.67
N TYR A 58 -13.33 10.54 -17.41
CA TYR A 58 -13.62 9.47 -16.45
C TYR A 58 -15.11 9.12 -16.46
N GLU A 59 -15.43 7.85 -16.64
CA GLU A 59 -16.77 7.30 -16.47
C GLU A 59 -16.90 6.72 -15.06
N ARG A 60 -17.94 7.11 -14.32
CA ARG A 60 -18.27 6.50 -13.02
C ARG A 60 -19.13 5.26 -13.24
N LEU A 61 -18.72 4.15 -12.64
CA LEU A 61 -19.51 2.92 -12.50
C LEU A 61 -19.92 2.77 -11.04
N TRP A 62 -21.19 2.49 -10.77
CA TRP A 62 -21.71 2.41 -9.39
C TRP A 62 -22.84 1.40 -9.25
N ARG A 63 -23.06 0.95 -8.00
CA ARG A 63 -23.99 -0.14 -7.67
C ARG A 63 -25.47 0.23 -7.84
N GLU A 64 -25.84 1.48 -7.65
CA GLU A 64 -27.21 2.01 -7.85
C GLU A 64 -27.46 2.55 -9.28
N ASP A 65 -26.68 2.18 -10.29
CA ASP A 65 -26.91 2.64 -11.67
C ASP A 65 -28.29 2.14 -12.14
N PRO A 66 -29.15 2.96 -12.77
CA PRO A 66 -30.47 2.51 -13.21
C PRO A 66 -30.39 1.40 -14.27
N ASP A 67 -29.34 1.35 -15.09
CA ASP A 67 -29.13 0.35 -16.13
C ASP A 67 -28.55 -0.96 -15.54
N PRO A 68 -29.29 -2.10 -15.61
CA PRO A 68 -28.81 -3.39 -15.15
C PRO A 68 -27.46 -3.81 -15.76
N ALA A 69 -27.23 -3.50 -17.04
CA ALA A 69 -25.99 -3.87 -17.72
C ALA A 69 -24.78 -3.08 -17.16
N ARG A 70 -25.00 -1.82 -16.76
CA ARG A 70 -23.97 -1.00 -16.11
C ARG A 70 -23.69 -1.47 -14.68
N ARG A 71 -24.71 -1.88 -13.92
CA ARG A 71 -24.53 -2.51 -12.60
C ARG A 71 -23.71 -3.80 -12.70
N GLU A 72 -24.01 -4.64 -13.69
CA GLU A 72 -23.23 -5.87 -13.92
C GLU A 72 -21.76 -5.56 -14.30
N ARG A 73 -21.53 -4.53 -15.13
CA ARG A 73 -20.18 -4.05 -15.47
C ARG A 73 -19.44 -3.49 -14.24
N TRP A 74 -20.13 -2.78 -13.35
CA TRP A 74 -19.58 -2.34 -12.05
C TRP A 74 -19.15 -3.53 -11.21
N LEU A 75 -20.02 -4.51 -11.01
CA LEU A 75 -19.74 -5.66 -10.16
C LEU A 75 -18.57 -6.50 -10.69
N ARG A 76 -18.55 -6.79 -12.00
CA ARG A 76 -17.41 -7.49 -12.63
C ARG A 76 -16.10 -6.72 -12.48
N GLY A 77 -16.13 -5.39 -12.65
CA GLY A 77 -14.92 -4.58 -12.51
C GLY A 77 -14.42 -4.49 -11.06
N ALA A 78 -15.30 -4.55 -10.06
CA ALA A 78 -14.93 -4.65 -8.64
C ALA A 78 -14.07 -5.90 -8.35
N TYR A 79 -14.22 -6.95 -9.15
CA TYR A 79 -13.48 -8.21 -9.03
C TYR A 79 -12.44 -8.44 -10.13
N ARG A 80 -11.99 -7.38 -10.80
CA ARG A 80 -10.76 -7.48 -11.62
C ARG A 80 -9.52 -7.26 -10.77
N ASP A 81 -8.44 -7.92 -11.15
CA ASP A 81 -7.13 -7.74 -10.53
C ASP A 81 -6.43 -6.45 -11.01
N ILE A 82 -7.06 -5.31 -10.74
CA ILE A 82 -6.54 -3.98 -11.02
C ILE A 82 -6.85 -3.03 -9.86
N PRO A 83 -6.09 -1.94 -9.69
CA PRO A 83 -6.49 -0.88 -8.78
C PRO A 83 -7.73 -0.16 -9.32
N LEU A 84 -8.61 0.27 -8.43
CA LEU A 84 -9.84 0.98 -8.76
C LEU A 84 -9.80 2.38 -8.17
N ALA A 85 -9.92 3.40 -9.01
CA ALA A 85 -9.99 4.79 -8.57
C ALA A 85 -11.34 5.05 -7.88
N THR A 86 -11.31 5.36 -6.58
CA THR A 86 -12.54 5.54 -5.78
C THR A 86 -12.80 6.99 -5.44
N ARG A 87 -11.76 7.85 -5.47
CA ARG A 87 -11.91 9.30 -5.32
C ARG A 87 -10.94 10.04 -6.22
N VAL A 88 -11.49 10.95 -7.03
CA VAL A 88 -10.73 11.88 -7.87
C VAL A 88 -11.17 13.30 -7.53
N ARG A 89 -10.21 14.20 -7.30
CA ARG A 89 -10.45 15.63 -7.04
C ARG A 89 -9.52 16.44 -7.93
N ASP A 90 -10.07 17.39 -8.69
CA ASP A 90 -9.31 18.24 -9.63
C ASP A 90 -8.43 17.45 -10.62
N GLY A 91 -8.93 16.28 -11.07
CA GLY A 91 -8.20 15.39 -11.97
C GLY A 91 -7.10 14.55 -11.31
N GLN A 92 -6.86 14.72 -10.00
CA GLN A 92 -5.91 13.93 -9.22
C GLN A 92 -6.59 12.78 -8.49
N LEU A 93 -5.96 11.60 -8.54
CA LEU A 93 -6.40 10.42 -7.78
C LEU A 93 -6.09 10.63 -6.29
N ILE A 94 -7.13 10.73 -5.47
CA ILE A 94 -7.02 10.94 -4.02
C ILE A 94 -7.07 9.62 -3.26
N SER A 95 -7.87 8.66 -3.73
CA SER A 95 -8.00 7.35 -3.12
C SER A 95 -8.30 6.29 -4.17
N SER A 96 -7.80 5.10 -3.94
CA SER A 96 -8.06 3.91 -4.73
C SER A 96 -8.23 2.68 -3.84
N SER A 97 -9.01 1.70 -4.30
CA SER A 97 -8.86 0.33 -3.83
C SER A 97 -7.67 -0.30 -4.55
N SER A 98 -6.65 -0.72 -3.80
CA SER A 98 -5.44 -1.32 -4.36
C SER A 98 -5.71 -2.59 -5.17
N GLN A 99 -4.76 -2.96 -6.03
CA GLN A 99 -4.81 -4.21 -6.78
C GLN A 99 -4.86 -5.42 -5.83
N PRO A 100 -5.82 -6.35 -5.97
CA PRO A 100 -5.97 -7.51 -5.10
C PRO A 100 -4.73 -8.39 -4.97
N SER A 101 -4.07 -8.75 -6.07
CA SER A 101 -2.87 -9.60 -6.04
C SER A 101 -1.73 -8.93 -5.30
N LEU A 102 -1.47 -7.64 -5.56
CA LEU A 102 -0.46 -6.87 -4.82
C LEU A 102 -0.78 -6.78 -3.32
N MET A 103 -2.05 -6.63 -2.94
CA MET A 103 -2.43 -6.68 -1.52
C MET A 103 -2.19 -8.05 -0.90
N ALA A 104 -2.51 -9.13 -1.62
CA ALA A 104 -2.24 -10.48 -1.16
C ALA A 104 -0.73 -10.73 -1.00
N GLU A 105 0.10 -10.27 -1.94
CA GLU A 105 1.58 -10.32 -1.85
C GLU A 105 2.08 -9.55 -0.63
N MET A 106 1.54 -8.36 -0.37
CA MET A 106 1.93 -7.55 0.78
C MET A 106 1.54 -8.19 2.12
N LEU A 107 0.34 -8.75 2.22
CA LEU A 107 -0.13 -9.42 3.43
C LEU A 107 0.66 -10.70 3.73
N ASP A 108 1.03 -11.45 2.69
CA ASP A 108 1.89 -12.64 2.80
C ASP A 108 3.31 -12.25 3.23
N ALA A 109 3.91 -11.26 2.56
CA ALA A 109 5.28 -10.81 2.87
C ALA A 109 5.42 -10.15 4.24
N LEU A 110 4.34 -9.56 4.77
CA LEU A 110 4.29 -9.00 6.12
C LEU A 110 4.32 -10.09 7.20
N ASP A 111 4.14 -11.38 6.84
CA ASP A 111 4.18 -12.53 7.75
C ASP A 111 3.28 -12.29 8.97
N VAL A 112 2.03 -11.90 8.72
CA VAL A 112 1.03 -11.68 9.76
C VAL A 112 0.63 -13.02 10.35
N ARG A 113 0.69 -13.13 11.68
CA ARG A 113 0.36 -14.35 12.42
C ARG A 113 -0.74 -14.10 13.43
N ASP A 114 -1.44 -15.17 13.79
CA ASP A 114 -2.50 -15.11 14.78
C ASP A 114 -2.06 -14.46 16.10
N GLY A 115 -2.95 -13.66 16.67
CA GLY A 115 -2.69 -12.93 17.92
C GLY A 115 -1.93 -11.61 17.76
N GLN A 116 -1.40 -11.29 16.57
CA GLN A 116 -0.66 -10.04 16.35
C GLN A 116 -1.58 -8.82 16.23
N ARG A 117 -1.07 -7.65 16.63
CA ARG A 117 -1.70 -6.34 16.40
C ARG A 117 -1.11 -5.68 15.15
N VAL A 118 -1.99 -5.22 14.25
CA VAL A 118 -1.60 -4.60 12.99
C VAL A 118 -2.07 -3.14 12.94
N LEU A 119 -1.16 -2.27 12.52
CA LEU A 119 -1.48 -0.91 12.08
C LEU A 119 -1.41 -0.83 10.56
N GLU A 120 -2.52 -0.47 9.93
CA GLU A 120 -2.57 -0.06 8.54
C GLU A 120 -2.48 1.48 8.43
N ILE A 121 -1.63 1.96 7.53
CA ILE A 121 -1.53 3.36 7.14
C ILE A 121 -2.10 3.53 5.74
N GLY A 122 -3.17 4.31 5.62
CA GLY A 122 -3.94 4.49 4.40
C GLY A 122 -5.21 3.62 4.38
N ALA A 123 -6.18 3.93 5.26
CA ALA A 123 -7.43 3.16 5.33
C ALA A 123 -8.15 3.06 3.98
N GLY A 124 -8.15 4.14 3.20
CA GLY A 124 -8.76 4.17 1.87
C GLY A 124 -10.20 3.65 1.89
N THR A 125 -10.47 2.56 1.16
CA THR A 125 -11.81 1.97 1.11
C THR A 125 -12.20 1.17 2.36
N GLY A 126 -11.23 0.76 3.19
CA GLY A 126 -11.41 -0.18 4.30
C GLY A 126 -11.27 -1.66 3.92
N TYR A 127 -11.07 -2.00 2.63
CA TYR A 127 -11.03 -3.39 2.18
C TYR A 127 -9.89 -4.20 2.82
N ASN A 128 -8.68 -3.64 2.86
CA ASN A 128 -7.54 -4.33 3.44
C ASN A 128 -7.64 -4.42 4.98
N ALA A 129 -8.17 -3.40 5.66
CA ALA A 129 -8.55 -3.49 7.07
C ALA A 129 -9.53 -4.65 7.33
N ALA A 130 -10.53 -4.87 6.46
CA ALA A 130 -11.47 -5.98 6.60
C ALA A 130 -10.82 -7.36 6.37
N LEU A 131 -9.89 -7.47 5.41
CA LEU A 131 -9.09 -8.70 5.24
C LEU A 131 -8.26 -9.01 6.51
N LEU A 132 -7.64 -7.98 7.10
CA LEU A 132 -6.93 -8.10 8.37
C LEU A 132 -7.87 -8.49 9.53
N CYS A 133 -9.10 -7.94 9.56
CA CYS A 133 -10.09 -8.29 10.57
C CYS A 133 -10.52 -9.75 10.46
N HIS A 134 -10.74 -10.26 9.25
CA HIS A 134 -11.04 -11.67 9.01
C HIS A 134 -9.91 -12.56 9.56
N ARG A 135 -8.64 -12.18 9.31
CA ARG A 135 -7.48 -12.95 9.77
C ARG A 135 -7.24 -12.90 11.28
N LEU A 136 -7.40 -11.73 11.92
CA LEU A 136 -6.90 -11.48 13.29
C LEU A 136 -8.00 -11.16 14.33
N GLY A 137 -9.21 -10.89 13.88
CA GLY A 137 -10.26 -10.25 14.66
C GLY A 137 -10.14 -8.73 14.68
N GLU A 138 -11.28 -8.05 14.68
CA GLU A 138 -11.39 -6.58 14.55
C GLU A 138 -10.66 -5.80 15.66
N GLU A 139 -10.61 -6.35 16.87
CA GLU A 139 -9.91 -5.73 18.02
C GLU A 139 -8.40 -5.60 17.80
N ARG A 140 -7.81 -6.35 16.87
CA ARG A 140 -6.36 -6.34 16.60
C ARG A 140 -5.96 -5.44 15.44
N VAL A 141 -6.92 -4.82 14.77
CA VAL A 141 -6.69 -4.02 13.57
C VAL A 141 -6.92 -2.55 13.89
N THR A 142 -5.90 -1.73 13.66
CA THR A 142 -6.02 -0.27 13.57
C THR A 142 -5.77 0.13 12.14
N THR A 143 -6.57 1.05 11.60
CA THR A 143 -6.29 1.68 10.31
C THR A 143 -6.42 3.20 10.41
N VAL A 144 -5.49 3.92 9.77
CA VAL A 144 -5.38 5.39 9.83
C VAL A 144 -5.53 5.98 8.44
N ASP A 145 -6.31 7.05 8.29
CA ASP A 145 -6.29 7.90 7.09
C ASP A 145 -6.41 9.38 7.50
N LEU A 146 -5.85 10.26 6.69
CA LEU A 146 -5.84 11.71 6.94
C LEU A 146 -7.23 12.32 6.74
N ASP A 147 -8.03 11.76 5.83
CA ASP A 147 -9.28 12.38 5.37
C ASP A 147 -10.49 11.84 6.14
N PRO A 148 -11.25 12.70 6.86
CA PRO A 148 -12.39 12.27 7.66
C PRO A 148 -13.45 11.56 6.83
N GLU A 149 -13.71 12.00 5.60
CA GLU A 149 -14.70 11.37 4.74
C GLU A 149 -14.27 9.95 4.31
N ILE A 150 -12.96 9.75 4.12
CA ILE A 150 -12.40 8.43 3.80
C ILE A 150 -12.55 7.51 5.00
N THR A 151 -12.17 7.97 6.20
CA THR A 151 -12.31 7.17 7.41
C THR A 151 -13.76 6.81 7.72
N GLU A 152 -14.71 7.73 7.49
CA GLU A 152 -16.13 7.44 7.69
C GLU A 152 -16.66 6.43 6.66
N SER A 153 -16.24 6.55 5.40
CA SER A 153 -16.56 5.55 4.37
C SER A 153 -15.99 4.18 4.73
N ALA A 154 -14.74 4.11 5.19
CA ALA A 154 -14.10 2.87 5.60
C ALA A 154 -14.84 2.22 6.79
N ARG A 155 -15.24 3.01 7.81
CA ARG A 155 -16.08 2.52 8.92
C ARG A 155 -17.39 1.92 8.40
N ALA A 156 -18.09 2.63 7.51
CA ALA A 156 -19.36 2.18 6.97
C ALA A 156 -19.22 0.89 6.12
N HIS A 157 -18.18 0.79 5.28
CA HIS A 157 -17.94 -0.40 4.47
C HIS A 157 -17.53 -1.62 5.31
N CYS A 158 -16.58 -1.45 6.23
CA CYS A 158 -16.24 -2.50 7.20
C CYS A 158 -17.48 -2.94 7.95
N ALA A 159 -18.31 -1.98 8.37
CA ALA A 159 -19.52 -2.27 9.11
C ALA A 159 -20.54 -3.08 8.34
N ALA A 160 -20.72 -2.77 7.05
CA ALA A 160 -21.56 -3.52 6.12
C ALA A 160 -21.04 -4.94 5.85
N ALA A 161 -19.71 -5.13 5.90
CA ALA A 161 -19.07 -6.44 5.79
C ALA A 161 -19.01 -7.22 7.13
N GLY A 162 -19.56 -6.67 8.22
CA GLY A 162 -19.61 -7.33 9.52
C GLY A 162 -18.41 -7.08 10.45
N TYR A 163 -17.53 -6.13 10.11
CA TYR A 163 -16.34 -5.80 10.89
C TYR A 163 -16.40 -4.39 11.50
N ARG A 164 -15.74 -4.17 12.63
CA ARG A 164 -15.62 -2.89 13.35
C ARG A 164 -14.18 -2.66 13.84
N PRO A 165 -13.17 -2.59 12.96
CA PRO A 165 -11.82 -2.23 13.38
C PRO A 165 -11.75 -0.80 13.94
N ALA A 166 -10.67 -0.49 14.65
CA ALA A 166 -10.37 0.88 15.03
C ALA A 166 -9.95 1.70 13.79
N VAL A 167 -10.85 2.55 13.29
CA VAL A 167 -10.57 3.47 12.18
C VAL A 167 -10.30 4.87 12.74
N HIS A 168 -9.06 5.34 12.62
CA HIS A 168 -8.61 6.63 13.16
C HIS A 168 -8.41 7.67 12.04
N THR A 169 -8.90 8.89 12.28
CA THR A 169 -8.68 10.04 11.39
C THR A 169 -7.49 10.83 11.89
N GLY A 170 -6.39 10.81 11.14
CA GLY A 170 -5.15 11.44 11.55
C GLY A 170 -4.02 11.26 10.55
N ASP A 171 -2.92 11.95 10.81
CA ASP A 171 -1.70 11.83 9.99
C ASP A 171 -1.05 10.45 10.20
N GLY A 172 -1.03 9.65 9.15
CA GLY A 172 -0.43 8.31 9.14
C GLY A 172 1.06 8.31 9.51
N ALA A 173 1.79 9.41 9.27
CA ALA A 173 3.19 9.52 9.70
C ALA A 173 3.34 9.52 11.24
N ARG A 174 2.29 9.89 11.97
CA ARG A 174 2.24 9.86 13.43
C ARG A 174 1.81 8.49 13.99
N GLY A 175 1.31 7.59 13.15
CA GLY A 175 0.79 6.28 13.57
C GLY A 175 -0.48 6.41 14.41
N CYS A 176 -0.63 5.55 15.42
CA CYS A 176 -1.69 5.62 16.44
C CYS A 176 -1.13 5.20 17.81
N PRO A 177 -0.46 6.13 18.53
CA PRO A 177 0.18 5.86 19.81
C PRO A 177 -0.76 5.24 20.85
N GLU A 178 -2.04 5.58 20.81
CA GLU A 178 -3.07 5.15 21.77
C GLU A 178 -3.37 3.65 21.66
N ARG A 179 -3.03 3.02 20.53
CA ARG A 179 -3.25 1.57 20.30
C ARG A 179 -1.95 0.76 20.16
N ALA A 180 -0.80 1.42 20.30
CA ALA A 180 0.49 0.76 20.37
C ALA A 180 0.58 -0.18 21.60
N PRO A 181 1.46 -1.18 21.60
CA PRO A 181 2.40 -1.52 20.52
C PRO A 181 1.78 -2.35 19.39
N PHE A 182 2.39 -2.27 18.21
CA PHE A 182 2.05 -3.05 17.03
C PHE A 182 3.13 -4.10 16.72
N ASP A 183 2.69 -5.27 16.29
CA ASP A 183 3.59 -6.34 15.84
C ASP A 183 3.88 -6.21 14.34
N ARG A 184 3.00 -5.54 13.61
CA ARG A 184 3.05 -5.33 12.17
C ARG A 184 2.56 -3.93 11.83
N ILE A 185 3.26 -3.27 10.91
CA ILE A 185 2.79 -2.04 10.28
C ILE A 185 2.80 -2.25 8.77
N ILE A 186 1.71 -1.91 8.11
CA ILE A 186 1.58 -1.94 6.65
C ILE A 186 1.13 -0.58 6.15
N ALA A 187 1.83 -0.04 5.16
CA ALA A 187 1.40 1.17 4.47
C ALA A 187 0.85 0.84 3.08
N THR A 188 -0.26 1.45 2.71
CA THR A 188 -0.90 1.32 1.39
C THR A 188 -0.83 2.65 0.61
N CYS A 189 0.20 3.45 0.92
CA CYS A 189 0.55 4.69 0.27
C CYS A 189 2.08 4.83 0.21
N THR A 190 2.61 5.48 -0.83
CA THR A 190 4.04 5.71 -0.99
C THR A 190 4.55 6.78 -0.03
N LEU A 191 5.71 6.53 0.57
CA LEU A 191 6.36 7.42 1.52
C LEU A 191 7.73 7.87 0.99
N PRO A 192 8.18 9.09 1.33
CA PRO A 192 9.55 9.51 1.05
C PRO A 192 10.59 8.82 1.96
N SER A 193 10.17 8.43 3.16
CA SER A 193 10.96 7.69 4.16
C SER A 193 10.05 7.09 5.22
N VAL A 194 10.58 6.19 6.05
CA VAL A 194 9.79 5.50 7.09
C VAL A 194 9.67 6.41 8.33
N PRO A 195 8.46 6.78 8.77
CA PRO A 195 8.31 7.67 9.92
C PRO A 195 8.91 7.09 11.22
N PRO A 196 9.76 7.83 11.96
CA PRO A 196 10.32 7.36 13.24
C PRO A 196 9.27 7.00 14.29
N ALA A 197 8.08 7.61 14.20
CA ALA A 197 6.97 7.31 15.11
C ALA A 197 6.51 5.84 15.02
N TRP A 198 6.66 5.21 13.85
CA TRP A 198 6.28 3.82 13.65
C TRP A 198 7.15 2.87 14.45
N LEU A 199 8.48 3.08 14.45
CA LEU A 199 9.43 2.26 15.21
C LEU A 199 9.14 2.35 16.71
N ARG A 200 8.85 3.57 17.22
CA ARG A 200 8.49 3.79 18.63
C ARG A 200 7.17 3.13 19.05
N GLN A 201 6.30 2.82 18.09
CA GLN A 201 5.01 2.15 18.32
C GLN A 201 5.06 0.65 18.04
N CYS A 202 6.23 0.11 17.66
CA CYS A 202 6.41 -1.30 17.37
C CYS A 202 6.93 -2.08 18.58
N SER A 203 6.46 -3.32 18.70
CA SER A 203 7.12 -4.34 19.50
C SER A 203 8.51 -4.68 18.93
N ARG A 204 9.45 -5.12 19.78
CA ARG A 204 10.73 -5.64 19.31
C ARG A 204 10.51 -6.83 18.36
N GLY A 205 11.18 -6.81 17.22
CA GLY A 205 11.05 -7.83 16.18
C GLY A 205 9.86 -7.65 15.24
N ALA A 206 9.05 -6.60 15.43
CA ALA A 206 7.96 -6.24 14.53
C ALA A 206 8.45 -6.03 13.10
N LEU A 207 7.53 -6.21 12.15
CA LEU A 207 7.78 -5.97 10.73
C LEU A 207 7.03 -4.74 10.25
N ILE A 208 7.70 -3.92 9.45
CA ILE A 208 7.12 -2.78 8.76
C ILE A 208 7.23 -3.05 7.26
N LEU A 209 6.10 -3.09 6.56
CA LEU A 209 6.06 -3.19 5.10
C LEU A 209 5.51 -1.89 4.53
N ALA A 210 6.29 -1.22 3.67
CA ALA A 210 5.89 0.05 3.10
C ALA A 210 6.30 0.19 1.63
N PRO A 211 5.49 0.86 0.79
CA PRO A 211 5.92 1.32 -0.52
C PRO A 211 6.90 2.49 -0.37
N LEU A 212 8.10 2.33 -0.93
CA LEU A 212 9.13 3.36 -0.98
C LEU A 212 9.77 3.35 -2.38
N SER A 213 9.90 4.52 -2.99
CA SER A 213 10.16 4.62 -4.44
C SER A 213 9.09 3.81 -5.20
N THR A 214 9.50 2.94 -6.12
CA THR A 214 8.63 2.02 -6.88
C THR A 214 8.76 0.56 -6.43
N GLY A 215 9.08 0.32 -5.16
CA GLY A 215 9.22 -1.01 -4.57
C GLY A 215 8.60 -1.10 -3.17
N LEU A 216 8.61 -2.30 -2.60
CA LEU A 216 8.17 -2.55 -1.22
C LEU A 216 9.39 -2.81 -0.35
N ILE A 217 9.57 -2.02 0.71
CA ILE A 217 10.61 -2.24 1.73
C ILE A 217 10.00 -3.00 2.92
N LEU A 218 10.60 -4.14 3.28
CA LEU A 218 10.26 -4.90 4.48
C LEU A 218 11.36 -4.68 5.52
N LEU A 219 11.06 -3.92 6.58
CA LEU A 219 11.98 -3.65 7.68
C LEU A 219 11.65 -4.51 8.89
N ARG A 220 12.69 -4.96 9.59
CA ARG A 220 12.58 -5.55 10.93
C ARG A 220 12.99 -4.53 11.98
N VAL A 221 12.11 -4.29 12.94
CA VAL A 221 12.35 -3.38 14.06
C VAL A 221 13.17 -4.09 15.13
N ARG A 222 14.32 -3.53 15.50
CA ARG A 222 15.18 -4.03 16.58
C ARG A 222 14.81 -3.37 17.91
N ASP A 223 14.53 -2.07 17.85
CA ASP A 223 14.16 -1.20 18.97
C ASP A 223 13.51 0.09 18.44
N ALA A 224 13.21 1.02 19.35
CA ALA A 224 12.46 2.25 19.08
C ALA A 224 13.16 3.21 18.08
N ASP A 225 14.48 3.06 17.87
CA ASP A 225 15.28 3.94 17.02
C ASP A 225 15.99 3.20 15.89
N HIS A 226 15.88 1.86 15.82
CA HIS A 226 16.54 1.05 14.81
C HIS A 226 15.60 0.07 14.08
N ALA A 227 15.58 0.16 12.75
CA ALA A 227 14.99 -0.83 11.88
C ALA A 227 15.81 -0.98 10.59
N GLU A 228 15.89 -2.19 10.07
CA GLU A 228 16.65 -2.48 8.84
C GLU A 228 15.98 -3.57 8.03
N GLY A 229 16.13 -3.51 6.71
CA GLY A 229 15.65 -4.58 5.85
C GLY A 229 15.89 -4.31 4.37
N ARG A 230 15.28 -5.15 3.53
CA ARG A 230 15.50 -5.20 2.09
C ARG A 230 14.22 -5.00 1.31
N PHE A 231 14.35 -4.54 0.08
CA PHE A 231 13.21 -4.49 -0.81
C PHE A 231 12.81 -5.89 -1.24
N LEU A 232 11.51 -6.08 -1.43
CA LEU A 232 10.95 -7.30 -2.01
C LEU A 232 11.13 -7.31 -3.53
N PRO A 233 11.05 -8.49 -4.17
CA PRO A 233 10.94 -8.58 -5.62
C PRO A 233 9.70 -7.84 -6.15
N GLY A 234 9.79 -7.33 -7.37
CA GLY A 234 8.64 -6.73 -8.07
C GLY A 234 8.43 -5.24 -7.79
N PRO A 235 7.70 -4.55 -8.69
CA PRO A 235 7.36 -3.15 -8.52
C PRO A 235 6.11 -2.98 -7.65
N ALA A 236 6.01 -1.84 -6.96
CA ALA A 236 4.81 -1.43 -6.26
C ALA A 236 4.53 0.04 -6.54
N TYR A 237 3.30 0.34 -6.96
CA TYR A 237 2.85 1.69 -7.28
C TYR A 237 1.63 2.03 -6.44
N PHE A 238 1.78 3.05 -5.60
CA PHE A 238 0.73 3.54 -4.72
C PHE A 238 0.56 5.05 -4.86
N VAL A 239 -0.59 5.56 -4.42
CA VAL A 239 -0.79 7.00 -4.21
C VAL A 239 0.15 7.48 -3.10
N ALA A 240 0.66 8.71 -3.20
CA ALA A 240 1.55 9.25 -2.17
C ALA A 240 0.80 9.48 -0.85
N LEU A 241 1.48 9.28 0.28
CA LEU A 241 0.96 9.68 1.59
C LEU A 241 0.73 11.20 1.59
N ARG A 242 -0.50 11.60 1.89
CA ARG A 242 -0.88 13.02 2.03
C ARG A 242 -0.55 13.49 3.45
N GLY A 243 -0.19 14.77 3.58
CA GLY A 243 0.26 15.34 4.86
C GLY A 243 1.76 15.17 5.13
N ALA A 244 2.49 14.45 4.27
CA ALA A 244 3.94 14.48 4.19
C ALA A 244 4.38 15.45 3.07
N THR A 245 5.64 15.92 3.11
CA THR A 245 6.18 16.80 2.05
C THR A 245 6.08 16.05 0.72
N PRO A 246 5.40 16.58 -0.30
CA PRO A 246 5.25 15.88 -1.56
C PRO A 246 6.63 15.55 -2.13
N PRO A 247 6.84 14.32 -2.66
CA PRO A 247 8.05 14.07 -3.45
C PRO A 247 8.09 15.07 -4.61
N ALA A 248 9.29 15.57 -4.92
CA ALA A 248 9.48 16.49 -6.04
C ALA A 248 8.90 15.88 -7.33
N PRO A 249 8.26 16.68 -8.20
CA PRO A 249 7.66 16.15 -9.42
C PRO A 249 8.70 15.38 -10.24
N ARG A 250 8.30 14.24 -10.78
CA ARG A 250 9.11 13.34 -11.64
C ARG A 250 9.66 14.11 -12.84
N ARG A 251 10.79 14.80 -12.67
CA ARG A 251 11.57 15.32 -13.79
C ARG A 251 12.32 14.16 -14.39
N ARG A 252 11.92 13.74 -15.59
CA ARG A 252 12.77 12.83 -16.38
C ARG A 252 14.10 13.54 -16.60
N PRO A 253 15.22 12.99 -16.14
CA PRO A 253 16.51 13.62 -16.36
C PRO A 253 16.76 13.70 -17.87
N SER A 254 17.00 14.92 -18.36
CA SER A 254 17.39 15.14 -19.75
C SER A 254 18.75 14.51 -20.01
N GLY A 255 18.95 13.93 -21.20
CA GLY A 255 20.24 13.36 -21.62
C GLY A 255 20.42 11.86 -21.34
N LEU A 256 19.49 11.22 -20.62
CA LEU A 256 19.56 9.77 -20.41
C LEU A 256 19.15 8.98 -21.67
N PRO A 257 19.79 7.83 -21.95
CA PRO A 257 19.38 6.93 -23.02
C PRO A 257 17.92 6.47 -22.84
N ARG A 258 17.10 6.54 -23.89
CA ARG A 258 15.67 6.19 -23.85
C ARG A 258 15.39 4.82 -23.21
N ARG A 259 16.22 3.81 -23.54
CA ARG A 259 16.08 2.44 -22.99
C ARG A 259 16.29 2.39 -21.46
N ALA A 260 17.21 3.19 -20.93
CA ALA A 260 17.42 3.27 -19.49
C ALA A 260 16.24 4.01 -18.82
N ALA A 261 15.81 5.14 -19.39
CA ALA A 261 14.70 5.93 -18.88
C ALA A 261 13.33 5.20 -18.89
N GLN A 262 13.19 4.12 -19.66
CA GLN A 262 12.01 3.25 -19.70
C GLN A 262 12.16 1.98 -18.86
N ASN A 263 13.29 1.78 -18.18
CA ASN A 263 13.53 0.58 -17.39
C ASN A 263 13.07 0.78 -15.94
N ASP A 264 12.20 -0.11 -15.45
CA ASP A 264 11.61 0.01 -14.10
C ASP A 264 12.62 -0.10 -12.96
N LEU A 265 13.68 -0.92 -13.11
CA LEU A 265 14.74 -1.04 -12.09
C LEU A 265 15.61 0.22 -12.04
N PHE A 266 15.82 0.86 -13.18
CA PHE A 266 16.55 2.12 -13.21
C PHE A 266 15.70 3.29 -12.69
N ALA A 267 14.41 3.33 -13.04
CA ALA A 267 13.46 4.29 -12.48
C ALA A 267 13.37 4.15 -10.95
N PHE A 268 13.36 2.92 -10.43
CA PHE A 268 13.44 2.63 -8.99
C PHE A 268 14.70 3.23 -8.36
N LEU A 269 15.89 2.99 -8.94
CA LEU A 269 17.14 3.55 -8.44
C LEU A 269 17.11 5.07 -8.42
N LEU A 270 16.69 5.71 -9.52
CA LEU A 270 16.63 7.17 -9.62
C LEU A 270 15.71 7.80 -8.55
N GLU A 271 14.57 7.17 -8.29
CA GLU A 271 13.62 7.66 -7.29
C GLU A 271 14.10 7.36 -5.86
N LEU A 272 14.78 6.24 -5.63
CA LEU A 272 15.37 5.88 -4.34
C LEU A 272 16.52 6.81 -3.94
N THR A 273 17.33 7.24 -4.90
CA THR A 273 18.51 8.10 -4.70
C THR A 273 18.24 9.56 -5.08
N ALA A 274 16.97 9.95 -5.15
CA ALA A 274 16.58 11.29 -5.56
C ALA A 274 17.14 12.33 -4.58
N GLY A 275 17.92 13.27 -5.10
CA GLY A 275 18.57 14.33 -4.31
C GLY A 275 19.92 13.95 -3.70
N SER A 276 20.37 12.70 -3.85
CA SER A 276 21.67 12.24 -3.32
C SER A 276 22.63 11.70 -4.38
N LEU A 277 22.15 11.34 -5.57
CA LEU A 277 22.96 10.81 -6.66
C LEU A 277 22.56 11.45 -7.99
N ASP A 278 23.54 11.93 -8.77
CA ASP A 278 23.27 12.47 -10.10
C ASP A 278 22.72 11.37 -11.04
N PRO A 279 21.74 11.65 -11.90
CA PRO A 279 21.16 10.64 -12.79
C PRO A 279 22.15 9.93 -13.73
N HIS A 280 23.24 10.58 -14.17
CA HIS A 280 24.27 9.95 -15.00
C HIS A 280 25.23 9.08 -14.17
N GLU A 281 25.52 9.50 -12.94
CA GLU A 281 26.24 8.67 -11.97
C GLU A 281 25.42 7.44 -11.59
N ALA A 282 24.12 7.60 -11.35
CA ALA A 282 23.18 6.51 -11.14
C ALA A 282 23.16 5.53 -12.31
N LEU A 283 23.17 6.04 -13.56
CA LEU A 283 23.25 5.19 -14.75
C LEU A 283 24.56 4.39 -14.79
N SER A 284 25.68 5.05 -14.49
CA SER A 284 27.00 4.44 -14.49
C SER A 284 27.11 3.34 -13.43
N LEU A 285 26.61 3.61 -12.21
CA LEU A 285 26.51 2.64 -11.13
C LEU A 285 25.60 1.47 -11.51
N TRP A 286 24.41 1.75 -12.04
CA TRP A 286 23.45 0.71 -12.45
C TRP A 286 24.02 -0.22 -13.51
N GLN A 287 24.80 0.30 -14.46
CA GLN A 287 25.48 -0.52 -15.48
C GLN A 287 26.64 -1.33 -14.89
N ARG A 288 27.49 -0.69 -14.07
CA ARG A 288 28.63 -1.34 -13.41
C ARG A 288 28.19 -2.51 -12.54
N GLU A 289 27.10 -2.32 -11.79
CA GLU A 289 26.52 -3.33 -10.89
C GLU A 289 25.59 -4.33 -11.60
N ARG A 290 25.66 -4.39 -12.94
CA ARG A 290 24.91 -5.34 -13.80
C ARG A 290 23.39 -5.24 -13.64
N ARG A 291 22.87 -4.02 -13.54
CA ARG A 291 21.43 -3.71 -13.43
C ARG A 291 20.80 -4.42 -12.24
N PRO A 292 21.27 -4.12 -11.01
CA PRO A 292 20.85 -4.80 -9.79
C PRO A 292 19.32 -4.83 -9.65
N ARG A 293 18.80 -5.96 -9.18
CA ARG A 293 17.39 -6.11 -8.82
C ARG A 293 17.08 -5.41 -7.49
N ARG A 294 15.80 -5.17 -7.18
CA ARG A 294 15.35 -4.43 -5.99
C ARG A 294 15.86 -5.07 -4.69
N GLU A 295 15.92 -6.39 -4.63
CA GLU A 295 16.30 -7.20 -3.46
C GLU A 295 17.75 -6.99 -3.00
N ARG A 296 18.61 -6.50 -3.90
CA ARG A 296 19.97 -6.10 -3.52
C ARG A 296 19.99 -4.80 -2.73
N TYR A 297 18.94 -3.99 -2.84
CA TYR A 297 18.81 -2.76 -2.09
C TYR A 297 18.14 -3.00 -0.74
N GLY A 298 18.48 -2.15 0.22
CA GLY A 298 17.82 -2.10 1.51
C GLY A 298 17.82 -0.70 2.10
N VAL A 299 17.24 -0.60 3.29
CA VAL A 299 17.13 0.64 4.04
C VAL A 299 17.46 0.35 5.49
N THR A 300 18.23 1.26 6.10
CA THR A 300 18.48 1.29 7.53
C THR A 300 17.95 2.61 8.10
N VAL A 301 17.18 2.50 9.17
CA VAL A 301 16.72 3.60 10.03
C VAL A 301 17.47 3.45 11.34
N SER A 302 18.27 4.44 11.73
CA SER A 302 19.05 4.38 12.96
C SER A 302 19.42 5.77 13.46
N GLY A 303 19.23 6.05 14.76
CA GLY A 303 19.75 7.26 15.41
C GLY A 303 19.30 8.57 14.75
N GLY A 304 18.02 8.65 14.37
CA GLY A 304 17.44 9.82 13.70
C GLY A 304 17.83 9.99 12.22
N ARG A 305 18.57 9.05 11.64
CA ARG A 305 18.96 9.04 10.22
C ARG A 305 18.33 7.86 9.49
N GLN A 306 18.16 8.02 8.18
CA GLN A 306 17.71 6.96 7.28
C GLN A 306 18.56 6.98 6.03
N TRP A 307 18.98 5.81 5.56
CA TRP A 307 19.71 5.68 4.31
C TRP A 307 19.32 4.41 3.59
N ALA A 308 19.24 4.51 2.27
CA ALA A 308 19.18 3.38 1.38
C ALA A 308 20.59 2.91 1.06
N TRP A 309 20.73 1.64 0.72
CA TRP A 309 22.02 1.05 0.39
C TRP A 309 21.88 -0.04 -0.66
N LEU A 310 22.97 -0.33 -1.37
CA LEU A 310 23.09 -1.46 -2.29
C LEU A 310 24.04 -2.51 -1.69
N ASP A 311 23.55 -3.74 -1.57
CA ASP A 311 24.15 -4.93 -0.98
C ASP A 311 24.44 -4.88 0.52
N ASP A 312 25.09 -3.84 1.02
CA ASP A 312 25.58 -3.73 2.40
C ASP A 312 25.30 -2.34 3.00
N PRO A 313 24.65 -2.22 4.18
CA PRO A 313 24.42 -0.94 4.87
C PRO A 313 25.69 -0.18 5.26
N GLU A 314 26.83 -0.85 5.41
CA GLU A 314 28.15 -0.27 5.70
C GLU A 314 29.06 -0.21 4.46
N GLY A 315 28.51 -0.57 3.29
CA GLY A 315 29.21 -0.61 2.03
C GLY A 315 29.46 0.77 1.38
N PRO A 316 30.09 0.79 0.19
CA PRO A 316 30.42 2.03 -0.51
C PRO A 316 29.20 2.71 -1.17
N TYR A 317 28.07 2.01 -1.26
CA TYR A 317 26.87 2.47 -1.95
C TYR A 317 25.75 2.73 -0.95
N VAL A 318 25.82 3.89 -0.31
CA VAL A 318 24.84 4.38 0.67
C VAL A 318 24.34 5.75 0.27
N TRP A 319 23.04 5.98 0.43
CA TRP A 319 22.38 7.23 0.03
C TRP A 319 21.41 7.68 1.13
N PRO A 320 21.54 8.92 1.63
CA PRO A 320 20.60 9.43 2.62
C PRO A 320 19.17 9.44 2.04
N LEU A 321 18.21 8.97 2.83
CA LEU A 321 16.79 9.17 2.55
C LEU A 321 16.33 10.45 3.25
N GLY A 322 15.41 11.18 2.63
CA GLY A 322 14.87 12.42 3.21
C GLY A 322 14.27 12.17 4.59
N THR A 323 14.52 13.04 5.56
CA THR A 323 13.81 13.01 6.84
C THR A 323 12.44 13.66 6.66
N LEU A 324 11.36 12.97 7.04
CA LEU A 324 10.09 13.63 7.33
C LEU A 324 10.36 14.61 8.47
N GLN A 325 10.44 15.92 8.18
CA GLN A 325 10.66 16.93 9.22
C GLN A 325 9.46 16.93 10.19
N PRO A 326 9.65 17.20 11.49
CA PRO A 326 8.57 17.24 12.47
C PRO A 326 7.65 18.48 12.36
N ASP A 327 7.99 19.46 11.52
CA ASP A 327 7.29 20.76 11.49
C ASP A 327 5.97 20.69 10.71
N TRP A 328 4.96 20.11 11.35
CA TRP A 328 3.58 20.05 10.87
C TRP A 328 2.65 20.67 11.93
N ARG A 329 2.44 21.99 11.83
CA ARG A 329 1.29 22.67 12.45
C ARG A 329 0.04 22.36 11.64
#